data_AF-A0A3M0XKA0-F1
#
_entry.id   AF-A0A3M0XKA0-F1
#
_cell.length_a   1.000
_cell.length_b   1.000
_cell.length_c   1.000
_cell.angle_alpha   90.00
_cell.angle_beta   90.00
_cell.angle_gamma   90.00
#
_symmetry.space_group_name_H-M   'P 1'
#
loop_
_entity.id
_entity.type
_entity.pdbx_description
1 polymer ?
#
loop_
_entity_poly.entity_id
_entity_poly.type
_entity_poly.pdbx_seq_one_letter_code
_entity_poly.pdbx_strand_id
1 'polypeptide(L)' 'ALEVALRSPAFYVGALGSRKTHAARLERLRAAGLTAEQLRRIHAPIGLDLGGRAPAEIALAILAEIVSARYR' A
#
# COMPACT_ATOMS: atom_id res chain seq x y z
N ALA A 1 6.47 11.73 1.47
CA ALA A 1 5.80 10.85 2.46
C ALA A 1 6.11 9.37 2.22
N LEU A 2 5.69 8.78 1.08
CA LEU A 2 5.85 7.33 0.89
C LEU A 2 7.32 6.89 0.80
N GLU A 3 8.20 7.70 0.22
CA GLU A 3 9.65 7.43 0.21
C GLU A 3 10.24 7.28 1.61
N VAL A 4 9.79 8.12 2.56
CA VAL A 4 10.23 8.07 3.95
C VAL A 4 9.71 6.79 4.61
N ALA A 5 8.44 6.44 4.42
CA ALA A 5 7.86 5.22 4.95
C ALA A 5 8.55 3.95 4.41
N LEU A 6 8.91 3.94 3.12
CA LEU A 6 9.56 2.80 2.46
C LEU A 6 11.04 2.63 2.84
N ARG A 7 11.66 3.68 3.38
CA ARG A 7 13.00 3.63 3.98
C ARG A 7 12.98 3.37 5.49
N SER A 8 11.80 3.37 6.11
CA SER A 8 11.64 3.17 7.55
C SER A 8 11.44 1.69 7.90
N PRO A 9 11.55 1.32 9.19
CA PRO A 9 11.23 -0.02 9.68
C PRO A 9 9.72 -0.28 9.83
N ALA A 10 8.84 0.55 9.24
CA ALA A 10 7.39 0.34 9.30
C ALA A 10 7.02 -1.07 8.81
N PHE A 11 6.30 -1.82 9.66
CA PHE A 11 5.95 -3.21 9.35
C PHE A 11 4.97 -3.32 8.17
N TYR A 12 4.22 -2.26 7.89
CA TYR A 12 3.22 -2.22 6.84
C TYR A 12 3.17 -0.83 6.20
N VAL A 13 3.12 -0.79 4.86
CA VAL A 13 3.01 0.45 4.08
C VAL A 13 1.90 0.28 3.05
N GLY A 14 0.77 0.91 3.31
CA GLY A 14 -0.41 0.86 2.44
C GLY A 14 -0.61 2.12 1.60
N ALA A 15 -1.26 1.96 0.46
CA ALA A 15 -1.49 2.99 -0.53
C ALA A 15 -2.89 2.92 -1.15
N LEU A 16 -3.75 3.89 -0.82
CA LEU A 16 -5.03 4.12 -1.50
C LEU A 16 -4.83 4.53 -2.96
N GLY A 17 -5.68 4.01 -3.85
CA GLY A 17 -5.73 4.36 -5.27
C GLY A 17 -5.98 3.16 -6.17
N SER A 18 -6.48 3.43 -7.38
CA SER A 18 -6.69 2.39 -8.40
C SER A 18 -5.38 1.71 -8.80
N ARG A 19 -5.47 0.53 -9.46
CA ARG A 19 -4.30 -0.14 -10.05
C ARG A 19 -3.51 0.76 -11.01
N LYS A 20 -4.21 1.57 -11.81
CA LYS A 20 -3.60 2.58 -12.71
C LYS A 20 -2.82 3.63 -11.92
N THR A 21 -3.41 4.16 -10.85
CA THR A 21 -2.75 5.14 -9.97
C THR A 21 -1.55 4.54 -9.25
N HIS A 22 -1.61 3.27 -8.87
CA HIS A 22 -0.49 2.56 -8.27
C HIS A 22 0.66 2.37 -9.25
N ALA A 23 0.40 1.94 -10.49
CA ALA A 23 1.44 1.82 -11.52
C ALA A 23 2.17 3.16 -11.75
N ALA A 24 1.43 4.26 -11.93
CA ALA A 24 2.02 5.60 -12.06
C ALA A 24 2.80 6.05 -10.80
N ARG A 25 2.44 5.54 -9.61
CA ARG A 25 3.19 5.79 -8.38
C ARG A 25 4.51 5.02 -8.37
N LEU A 26 4.51 3.75 -8.79
CA LEU A 26 5.72 2.94 -8.86
C LEU A 26 6.75 3.57 -9.78
N GLU A 27 6.34 4.05 -10.96
CA GLU A 27 7.24 4.75 -11.89
C GLU A 27 7.91 5.98 -11.26
N ARG A 28 7.12 6.83 -10.59
CA ARG A 28 7.66 8.02 -9.90
C ARG A 28 8.63 7.68 -8.78
N LEU A 29 8.32 6.66 -7.98
CA LEU A 29 9.20 6.25 -6.87
C LEU A 29 10.47 5.56 -7.36
N ARG A 30 10.38 4.80 -8.46
CA ARG A 30 11.54 4.21 -9.12
C ARG A 30 12.47 5.30 -9.65
N ALA A 31 11.91 6.33 -10.29
CA ALA A 31 12.65 7.51 -10.72
C ALA A 31 13.27 8.29 -9.55
N ALA A 32 12.66 8.25 -8.37
CA ALA A 32 13.20 8.81 -7.13
C ALA A 32 14.28 7.93 -6.44
N GLY A 33 14.71 6.85 -7.10
CA GLY A 33 15.81 6.00 -6.64
C GLY A 33 15.41 4.91 -5.64
N LEU A 34 14.12 4.57 -5.51
CA LEU A 34 13.72 3.43 -4.68
C LEU A 34 14.00 2.11 -5.39
N THR A 35 14.52 1.14 -4.63
CA THR A 35 14.82 -0.19 -5.15
C THR A 35 13.55 -0.99 -5.38
N ALA A 36 13.62 -2.03 -6.22
CA ALA A 36 12.50 -2.95 -6.43
C ALA A 36 12.02 -3.57 -5.10
N GLU A 37 12.93 -3.86 -4.18
CA GLU A 37 12.60 -4.42 -2.87
C GLU A 37 11.83 -3.43 -1.99
N GLN A 38 12.24 -2.15 -1.98
CA GLN A 38 11.50 -1.11 -1.30
C GLN A 38 10.11 -0.93 -1.90
N LEU A 39 9.98 -0.97 -3.23
CA LEU A 39 8.69 -0.82 -3.90
C LEU A 39 7.74 -2.00 -3.63
N ARG A 40 8.27 -3.22 -3.48
CA ARG A 40 7.48 -4.43 -3.15
C ARG A 40 6.80 -4.36 -1.79
N ARG A 41 7.27 -3.49 -0.87
CA ARG A 41 6.64 -3.28 0.44
C ARG A 41 5.31 -2.53 0.38
N ILE A 42 4.92 -1.98 -0.78
CA ILE A 42 3.68 -1.21 -0.92
C ILE A 42 2.50 -2.15 -1.12
N HIS A 43 1.53 -2.10 -0.22
CA HIS A 43 0.21 -2.71 -0.39
C HIS A 43 -0.71 -1.76 -1.17
N ALA A 44 -1.04 -2.11 -2.42
CA ALA A 44 -1.84 -1.27 -3.31
C ALA A 44 -2.61 -2.06 -4.37
N PRO A 45 -3.92 -1.78 -4.58
CA PRO A 45 -4.76 -0.94 -3.73
C PRO A 45 -4.78 -1.48 -2.29
N ILE A 46 -4.71 -0.58 -1.32
CA ILE A 46 -4.73 -0.95 0.10
C ILE A 46 -6.09 -1.57 0.49
N GLY A 47 -6.04 -2.55 1.37
CA GLY A 47 -7.21 -3.25 1.90
C GLY A 47 -7.49 -4.57 1.19
N LEU A 48 -8.14 -5.48 1.93
CA LEU A 48 -8.61 -6.75 1.38
C LEU A 48 -9.78 -6.52 0.40
N ASP A 49 -9.92 -7.41 -0.58
CA ASP A 49 -11.06 -7.37 -1.49
C ASP A 49 -12.32 -7.90 -0.79
N LEU A 50 -13.04 -6.99 -0.12
CA LEU A 50 -14.31 -7.26 0.58
C LEU A 50 -15.54 -6.88 -0.27
N GLY A 51 -15.36 -6.43 -1.51
CA GLY A 51 -16.44 -6.02 -2.44
C GLY A 51 -17.11 -4.66 -2.14
N GLY A 52 -17.03 -4.17 -0.90
CA GLY A 52 -17.60 -2.89 -0.47
C GLY A 52 -16.92 -1.66 -1.09
N ARG A 53 -17.67 -0.57 -1.24
CA ARG A 53 -17.19 0.72 -1.80
C ARG A 53 -17.48 1.91 -0.90
N ALA A 54 -18.28 1.74 0.15
CA ALA A 54 -18.53 2.80 1.11
C ALA A 54 -17.26 3.09 1.92
N PRO A 55 -17.05 4.33 2.39
CA PRO A 55 -15.86 4.68 3.17
C PRO A 55 -15.62 3.80 4.39
N ALA A 56 -16.68 3.41 5.10
CA ALA A 56 -16.60 2.51 6.26
C ALA A 56 -16.12 1.09 5.88
N GLU A 57 -16.58 0.58 4.72
CA GLU A 57 -16.17 -0.74 4.21
C GLU A 57 -14.71 -0.72 3.75
N ILE A 58 -14.28 0.38 3.12
CA ILE A 58 -12.87 0.59 2.74
C ILE A 58 -12.00 0.65 4.00
N ALA A 59 -12.43 1.36 5.04
CA ALA A 59 -11.71 1.41 6.31
C ALA A 59 -11.57 0.01 6.94
N LEU A 60 -12.65 -0.77 6.96
CA LEU A 60 -12.64 -2.15 7.45
C LEU A 60 -11.68 -3.03 6.62
N ALA A 61 -11.72 -2.92 5.30
CA ALA A 61 -10.83 -3.67 4.40
C ALA A 61 -9.35 -3.36 4.68
N ILE A 62 -9.02 -2.08 4.92
CA ILE A 62 -7.66 -1.63 5.27
C ILE A 62 -7.22 -2.21 6.61
N LEU A 63 -8.05 -2.08 7.65
CA LEU A 63 -7.74 -2.61 8.98
C LEU A 63 -7.55 -4.13 8.96
N ALA A 64 -8.40 -4.84 8.20
CA ALA A 64 -8.27 -6.28 8.02
C ALA A 64 -6.96 -6.67 7.32
N GLU A 65 -6.52 -5.92 6.30
CA GLU A 65 -5.23 -6.18 5.65
C GLU A 65 -4.04 -5.93 6.60
N ILE A 66 -4.08 -4.84 7.38
CA ILE A 66 -3.03 -4.51 8.36
C ILE A 66 -2.88 -5.64 9.40
N VAL A 67 -3.99 -6.12 9.94
CA VAL A 67 -3.98 -7.23 10.91
C VAL A 67 -3.48 -8.51 10.25
N SER A 68 -3.94 -8.83 9.04
CA SER A 68 -3.48 -9.99 8.28
C SER A 68 -1.97 -9.97 8.03
N ALA A 69 -1.41 -8.82 7.64
CA ALA A 69 0.02 -8.63 7.41
C ALA A 69 0.88 -8.77 8.68
N ARG A 70 0.29 -8.60 9.88
CA ARG A 70 1.00 -8.73 11.15
C ARG A 70 1.24 -10.19 11.56
N TYR A 71 0.41 -11.11 11.08
CA TYR A 71 0.38 -12.53 11.50
C TYR A 71 0.68 -13.52 10.37
N ARG A 72 0.93 -13.04 9.15
CA ARG A 72 1.53 -13.82 8.06
C ARG A 72 3.05 -13.83 8.17
#